data_AF-A0A5T7VTR4-F1
#
_entry.id   AF-A0A5T7VTR4-F1
#
_cell.length_a   1.000
_cell.length_b   1.000
_cell.length_c   1.000
_cell.angle_alpha   90.00
_cell.angle_beta   90.00
_cell.angle_gamma   90.00
#
_symmetry.space_group_name_H-M   'P 1'
#
loop_
_entity.id
_entity.type
_entity.pdbx_description
1 polymer ?
#
loop_
_entity_poly.entity_id
_entity_poly.type
_entity_poly.pdbx_seq_one_letter_code
_entity_poly.pdbx_strand_id
1 'polypeptide(L)'
;MKQKQHGVILIMILMIITYLINKVVFDKDSSIPFLSTLSFLLISFYLLRCRNLTPRIIGCILIFLLSSEISYFIVFREQISFDIISSIVETNLIETKGMFLSDGVKILGITILLTLVITYGVNRFYKNQFFF
;
A
#
# COMPACT_ATOMS: atom_id res chain seq x y z
N MET A 1 17.72 -4.67 26.19
CA MET A 1 18.03 -3.45 25.39
C MET A 1 17.90 -3.65 23.87
N LYS A 2 18.36 -4.78 23.29
CA LYS A 2 18.31 -5.03 21.83
C LYS A 2 16.90 -4.94 21.19
N GLN A 3 15.84 -5.45 21.83
CA GLN A 3 14.45 -5.34 21.31
C GLN A 3 13.94 -3.89 21.16
N LYS A 4 14.31 -2.97 22.07
CA LYS A 4 13.88 -1.56 21.98
C LYS A 4 14.51 -0.86 20.76
N GLN A 5 15.74 -1.23 20.39
CA GLN A 5 16.43 -0.65 19.23
C GLN A 5 15.77 -1.07 17.91
N HIS A 6 15.35 -2.33 17.77
CA HIS A 6 14.65 -2.81 16.56
C HIS A 6 13.28 -2.15 16.37
N GLY A 7 12.54 -1.88 17.45
CA GLY A 7 11.26 -1.17 17.38
C GLY A 7 11.40 0.27 16.90
N VAL A 8 12.40 1.00 17.41
CA VAL A 8 12.68 2.39 17.01
C VAL A 8 13.08 2.47 15.55
N ILE A 9 13.94 1.56 15.08
CA ILE A 9 14.36 1.51 13.67
C ILE A 9 13.16 1.27 12.75
N LEU A 10 12.23 0.39 13.12
CA LEU A 10 11.04 0.13 12.31
C LEU A 10 10.13 1.35 12.21
N ILE A 11 9.93 2.08 13.32
CA ILE A 11 9.14 3.32 13.32
C ILE A 11 9.81 4.38 12.44
N MET A 12 11.13 4.53 12.52
CA MET A 12 11.88 5.46 11.66
C MET A 12 11.72 5.12 10.18
N ILE A 13 11.87 3.83 9.82
CA ILE A 13 11.65 3.36 8.44
C ILE A 13 10.22 3.66 7.99
N LEU A 14 9.24 3.42 8.86
CA LEU A 14 7.84 3.68 8.55
C LEU A 14 7.59 5.18 8.29
N MET A 15 8.15 6.06 9.12
CA MET A 15 8.05 7.50 8.92
C MET A 15 8.67 7.95 7.59
N ILE A 16 9.83 7.41 7.22
CA ILE A 16 10.49 7.71 5.94
C ILE A 16 9.63 7.24 4.77
N ILE A 17 9.10 6.01 4.83
CA ILE A 17 8.20 5.46 3.79
C ILE A 17 6.94 6.32 3.66
N THR A 18 6.31 6.68 4.78
CA THR A 18 5.15 7.56 4.78
C THR A 18 5.48 8.90 4.13
N TYR A 19 6.59 9.54 4.50
CA TYR A 19 6.99 10.81 3.92
C TYR A 19 7.19 10.70 2.40
N LEU A 20 7.88 9.65 1.94
CA LEU A 20 8.08 9.38 0.52
C LEU A 20 6.76 9.19 -0.22
N ILE A 21 5.81 8.43 0.34
CA ILE A 21 4.50 8.23 -0.28
C ILE A 21 3.76 9.57 -0.39
N ASN A 22 3.72 10.40 0.65
CA ASN A 22 3.00 11.68 0.58
C ASN A 22 3.64 12.66 -0.39
N LYS A 23 4.96 12.79 -0.35
CA LYS A 23 5.67 13.74 -1.19
C LYS A 23 5.69 13.32 -2.66
N VAL A 24 5.94 12.03 -2.92
CA VAL A 24 6.16 11.54 -4.28
C VAL A 24 4.84 11.17 -4.95
N VAL A 25 3.98 10.42 -4.26
CA VAL A 25 2.73 9.87 -4.85
C VAL A 25 1.59 10.87 -4.72
N PHE A 26 1.42 11.45 -3.53
CA PHE A 26 0.30 12.35 -3.27
C PHE A 26 0.59 13.83 -3.54
N ASP A 27 1.83 14.18 -3.89
CA ASP A 27 2.31 15.57 -4.05
C ASP A 27 1.81 16.51 -2.94
N LYS A 28 1.80 15.99 -1.70
CA LYS A 28 1.27 16.66 -0.52
C LYS A 28 2.37 16.76 0.53
N ASP A 29 2.89 17.96 0.74
CA ASP A 29 3.87 18.25 1.81
C ASP A 29 3.18 18.91 3.02
N SER A 30 2.17 18.21 3.57
CA SER A 30 1.40 18.68 4.72
C SER A 30 1.30 17.61 5.80
N SER A 31 1.17 18.04 7.05
CA SER A 31 1.11 17.17 8.22
C SER A 31 -0.14 16.29 8.25
N ILE A 32 -1.29 16.79 7.79
CA ILE A 32 -2.56 16.03 7.77
C ILE A 32 -2.46 14.78 6.87
N PRO A 33 -2.08 14.89 5.57
CA PRO A 33 -1.95 13.71 4.71
C PRO A 33 -0.85 12.75 5.20
N PHE A 34 0.24 13.28 5.77
CA PHE A 34 1.26 12.47 6.44
C PHE A 34 0.70 11.65 7.61
N LEU A 35 -0.05 12.25 8.53
CA LEU A 35 -0.65 11.53 9.66
C LEU A 35 -1.67 10.49 9.19
N SER A 36 -2.45 10.81 8.16
CA SER A 36 -3.46 9.92 7.59
C SER A 36 -2.84 8.64 7.02
N THR A 37 -1.84 8.79 6.15
CA THR A 37 -1.09 7.68 5.54
C THR A 37 -0.28 6.89 6.56
N LEU A 38 0.33 7.55 7.57
CA LEU A 38 1.00 6.87 8.67
C LEU A 38 0.02 5.98 9.45
N SER A 39 -1.15 6.53 9.79
CA SER A 39 -2.21 5.80 10.50
C SER A 39 -2.71 4.63 9.66
N PHE A 40 -2.91 4.83 8.36
CA PHE A 40 -3.31 3.78 7.43
C PHE A 40 -2.32 2.61 7.41
N LEU A 41 -1.01 2.90 7.31
CA LEU A 41 0.03 1.89 7.34
C LEU A 41 0.08 1.14 8.69
N LEU A 42 0.00 1.86 9.81
CA LEU A 42 -0.01 1.26 11.14
C LEU A 42 -1.21 0.33 11.35
N ILE A 43 -2.41 0.76 10.96
CA ILE A 43 -3.64 -0.05 11.04
C ILE A 43 -3.51 -1.29 10.16
N SER A 44 -3.02 -1.13 8.93
CA SER A 44 -2.84 -2.24 8.00
C SER A 44 -1.85 -3.28 8.55
N PHE A 45 -0.73 -2.85 9.12
CA PHE A 45 0.28 -3.75 9.70
C PHE A 45 -0.24 -4.44 10.96
N TYR A 46 -0.97 -3.72 11.80
CA TYR A 46 -1.62 -4.29 12.97
C TYR A 46 -2.62 -5.39 12.58
N LEU A 47 -3.47 -5.13 11.57
CA LEU A 47 -4.45 -6.09 11.06
C LEU A 47 -3.79 -7.33 10.45
N LEU A 48 -2.67 -7.17 9.74
CA LEU A 48 -1.89 -8.29 9.20
C LEU A 48 -1.29 -9.19 10.29
N ARG A 49 -1.03 -8.63 11.48
CA ARG A 49 -0.52 -9.39 12.64
C ARG A 49 -1.60 -10.24 13.32
N CYS A 50 -2.88 -9.88 13.19
CA CYS A 50 -3.96 -10.58 13.87
C CYS A 50 -4.01 -12.06 13.47
N ARG A 51 -4.22 -12.94 14.47
CA ARG A 51 -4.34 -14.40 14.24
C ARG A 51 -5.61 -14.78 13.46
N ASN A 52 -6.67 -14.00 13.62
CA ASN A 52 -7.94 -14.24 12.95
C ASN A 52 -7.82 -13.97 11.44
N LEU A 53 -8.46 -14.80 10.63
CA LEU A 53 -8.43 -14.66 9.17
C LEU A 53 -9.07 -13.36 8.69
N THR A 54 -10.20 -12.96 9.27
CA THR A 54 -10.95 -11.76 8.86
C THR A 54 -10.12 -10.47 8.93
N PRO A 55 -9.53 -10.07 10.09
CA PRO A 55 -8.70 -8.87 10.15
C PRO A 55 -7.47 -8.97 9.25
N ARG A 56 -6.89 -10.16 9.09
CA ARG A 56 -5.74 -10.36 8.21
C ARG A 56 -6.10 -10.12 6.74
N ILE A 57 -7.26 -10.59 6.28
CA ILE A 57 -7.78 -10.32 4.94
C ILE A 57 -8.01 -8.81 4.75
N ILE A 58 -8.62 -8.13 5.73
CA ILE A 58 -8.81 -6.67 5.68
C ILE A 58 -7.46 -5.97 5.57
N GLY A 59 -6.46 -6.36 6.36
CA GLY A 59 -5.10 -5.82 6.27
C GLY A 59 -4.48 -6.03 4.89
N CYS A 60 -4.64 -7.21 4.29
CA CYS A 60 -4.19 -7.48 2.91
C CYS A 60 -4.89 -6.57 1.90
N ILE A 61 -6.22 -6.37 2.03
CA ILE A 61 -6.99 -5.50 1.14
C ILE A 61 -6.50 -4.05 1.25
N LEU A 62 -6.25 -3.55 2.46
CA LEU A 62 -5.73 -2.19 2.66
C LEU A 62 -4.35 -2.00 2.03
N ILE A 63 -3.44 -2.97 2.21
CA ILE A 63 -2.13 -2.93 1.54
C ILE A 63 -2.27 -3.03 0.02
N PHE A 64 -3.22 -3.82 -0.47
CA PHE A 64 -3.50 -3.90 -1.90
C PHE A 64 -3.98 -2.57 -2.48
N LEU A 65 -4.90 -1.87 -1.79
CA LEU A 65 -5.37 -0.54 -2.19
C LEU A 65 -4.21 0.47 -2.26
N LEU A 66 -3.38 0.54 -1.21
CA LEU A 66 -2.21 1.40 -1.21
C LEU A 66 -1.22 1.04 -2.33
N SER A 67 -1.00 -0.25 -2.55
CA SER A 67 -0.13 -0.73 -3.64
C SER A 67 -0.70 -0.38 -5.01
N SER A 68 -2.02 -0.39 -5.17
CA SER A 68 -2.71 0.01 -6.40
C SER A 68 -2.50 1.48 -6.70
N GLU A 69 -2.65 2.34 -5.69
CA GLU A 69 -2.39 3.78 -5.81
C GLU A 69 -0.93 4.06 -6.23
N ILE A 70 0.03 3.44 -5.54
CA ILE A 70 1.46 3.57 -5.85
C ILE A 70 1.75 3.07 -7.27
N SER A 71 1.17 1.93 -7.67
CA SER A 71 1.40 1.34 -8.99
C SER A 71 0.79 2.19 -10.10
N TYR A 72 -0.41 2.73 -9.88
CA TYR A 72 -1.06 3.65 -10.80
C TYR A 72 -0.21 4.91 -11.00
N PHE A 73 0.29 5.49 -9.91
CA PHE A 73 1.19 6.64 -9.97
C PHE A 73 2.52 6.33 -10.67
N ILE A 74 3.09 5.15 -10.48
CA ILE A 74 4.33 4.74 -11.18
C ILE A 74 4.12 4.73 -12.71
N VAL A 75 2.96 4.27 -13.17
CA VAL A 75 2.66 4.09 -14.61
C VAL A 75 2.21 5.40 -15.25
N PHE A 76 1.28 6.11 -14.63
CA PHE A 76 0.64 7.28 -15.23
C PHE A 76 1.11 8.63 -14.68
N ARG A 77 1.87 8.64 -13.57
CA ARG A 77 2.27 9.87 -12.85
C ARG A 77 1.08 10.70 -12.34
N GLU A 78 -0.06 10.06 -12.19
CA GLU A 78 -1.31 10.67 -11.71
C GLU A 78 -1.85 9.92 -10.49
N GLN A 79 -2.72 10.58 -9.72
CA GLN A 79 -3.41 9.98 -8.57
C GLN A 79 -4.75 9.40 -9.03
N ILE A 80 -5.26 8.38 -8.34
CA ILE A 80 -6.58 7.85 -8.65
C ILE A 80 -7.62 8.86 -8.12
N SER A 81 -8.17 9.65 -9.02
CA SER A 81 -9.22 10.63 -8.72
C SER A 81 -10.61 10.02 -8.92
N PHE A 82 -11.64 10.72 -8.43
CA PHE A 82 -13.03 10.33 -8.69
C PHE A 82 -13.37 10.36 -10.17
N ASP A 83 -12.76 11.27 -10.95
CA ASP A 83 -12.97 11.38 -12.39
C ASP A 83 -12.42 10.16 -13.14
N ILE A 84 -11.28 9.60 -12.68
CA ILE A 84 -10.74 8.36 -13.23
C ILE A 84 -11.67 7.19 -12.89
N ILE A 85 -12.20 7.14 -11.68
CA ILE A 85 -13.14 6.08 -11.26
C ILE A 85 -14.44 6.17 -12.07
N SER A 86 -15.01 7.36 -12.25
CA SER A 86 -16.22 7.53 -13.07
C SER A 86 -15.96 7.17 -14.52
N SER A 87 -14.82 7.56 -15.07
CA SER A 87 -14.41 7.16 -16.42
C SER A 87 -14.35 5.63 -16.56
N ILE A 88 -13.76 4.90 -15.61
CA ILE A 88 -13.71 3.43 -15.66
C ILE A 88 -15.12 2.81 -15.66
N VAL A 89 -16.05 3.38 -14.89
CA VAL A 89 -17.44 2.91 -14.82
C VAL A 89 -18.20 3.21 -16.12
N GLU A 90 -17.91 4.33 -16.77
CA GLU A 90 -18.54 4.77 -18.02
C GLU A 90 -17.92 4.10 -19.27
N THR A 91 -16.72 3.54 -19.16
CA THR A 91 -15.99 2.95 -20.30
C THR A 91 -16.64 1.64 -20.75
N ASN A 92 -16.81 1.49 -22.07
CA ASN A 92 -17.39 0.30 -22.68
C ASN A 92 -16.46 -0.93 -22.53
N LEU A 93 -17.03 -2.13 -22.35
CA LEU A 93 -16.30 -3.39 -22.13
C LEU A 93 -15.20 -3.69 -23.19
N ILE A 94 -15.40 -3.26 -24.43
CA ILE A 94 -14.44 -3.46 -25.52
C ILE A 94 -13.21 -2.55 -25.34
N GLU A 95 -13.44 -1.31 -24.95
CA GLU A 95 -12.40 -0.29 -24.70
C GLU A 95 -11.64 -0.60 -23.41
N THR A 96 -12.36 -0.99 -22.35
CA THR A 96 -11.79 -1.47 -21.10
C THR A 96 -10.88 -2.67 -21.32
N LYS A 97 -11.25 -3.61 -22.19
CA LYS A 97 -10.40 -4.77 -22.51
C LYS A 97 -9.10 -4.36 -23.21
N GLY A 98 -9.16 -3.36 -24.10
CA GLY A 98 -7.99 -2.81 -24.77
C GLY A 98 -7.01 -2.14 -23.80
N MET A 99 -7.51 -1.25 -22.96
CA MET A 99 -6.71 -0.55 -21.94
C MET A 99 -6.17 -1.49 -20.84
N PHE A 100 -6.96 -2.49 -20.46
CA PHE A 100 -6.56 -3.46 -19.45
C PHE A 100 -5.37 -4.31 -19.91
N LEU A 101 -5.37 -4.73 -21.19
CA LEU A 101 -4.29 -5.55 -21.75
C LEU A 101 -2.98 -4.77 -21.95
N SER A 102 -3.02 -3.46 -22.22
CA SER A 102 -1.81 -2.66 -22.38
C SER A 102 -1.18 -2.25 -21.04
N ASP A 103 -1.97 -1.63 -20.17
CA ASP A 103 -1.45 -0.95 -18.98
C ASP A 103 -2.05 -1.51 -17.69
N GLY A 104 -3.28 -2.02 -17.73
CA GLY A 104 -3.91 -2.70 -16.60
C GLY A 104 -3.10 -3.90 -16.09
N VAL A 105 -2.53 -4.72 -16.99
CA VAL A 105 -1.66 -5.85 -16.62
C VAL A 105 -0.39 -5.38 -15.92
N LYS A 106 0.22 -4.27 -16.37
CA LYS A 106 1.43 -3.72 -15.73
C LYS A 106 1.12 -3.23 -14.32
N ILE A 107 0.03 -2.48 -14.17
CA ILE A 107 -0.41 -1.93 -12.88
C ILE A 107 -0.75 -3.06 -11.91
N LEU A 108 -1.53 -4.04 -12.36
CA LEU A 108 -1.85 -5.22 -11.54
C LEU A 108 -0.60 -6.01 -11.16
N GLY A 109 0.33 -6.21 -12.10
CA GLY A 109 1.59 -6.90 -11.82
C GLY A 109 2.40 -6.23 -10.71
N ILE A 110 2.60 -4.91 -10.81
CA ILE A 110 3.31 -4.12 -9.79
C ILE A 110 2.54 -4.12 -8.47
N THR A 111 1.21 -4.00 -8.52
CA THR A 111 0.34 -3.97 -7.34
C THR A 111 0.43 -5.28 -6.56
N ILE A 112 0.30 -6.42 -7.25
CA ILE A 112 0.39 -7.75 -6.64
C ILE A 112 1.80 -7.96 -6.06
N LEU A 113 2.84 -7.58 -6.80
CA LEU A 113 4.22 -7.71 -6.35
C LEU A 113 4.46 -6.90 -5.06
N LEU A 114 4.08 -5.62 -5.04
CA LEU A 114 4.20 -4.74 -3.86
C LEU A 114 3.41 -5.29 -2.67
N THR A 115 2.17 -5.72 -2.92
CA THR A 115 1.30 -6.28 -1.88
C THR A 115 1.93 -7.52 -1.24
N LEU A 116 2.48 -8.43 -2.06
CA LEU A 116 3.16 -9.64 -1.59
C LEU A 116 4.43 -9.30 -0.82
N VAL A 117 5.26 -8.39 -1.32
CA VAL A 117 6.51 -7.98 -0.66
C VAL A 117 6.23 -7.37 0.71
N ILE A 118 5.26 -6.45 0.80
CA ILE A 118 4.88 -5.81 2.07
C ILE A 118 4.30 -6.84 3.03
N THR A 119 3.33 -7.63 2.57
CA THR A 119 2.66 -8.64 3.41
C THR A 119 3.64 -9.70 3.91
N TYR A 120 4.56 -10.17 3.06
CA TYR A 120 5.61 -11.10 3.44
C TYR A 120 6.59 -10.48 4.43
N GLY A 121 7.05 -9.24 4.17
CA GLY A 121 7.97 -8.52 5.03
C GLY A 121 7.41 -8.33 6.44
N VAL A 122 6.15 -7.92 6.54
CA VAL A 122 5.43 -7.74 7.82
C VAL A 122 5.29 -9.07 8.56
N ASN A 123 4.83 -10.12 7.88
CA ASN A 123 4.68 -11.45 8.49
C ASN A 123 6.02 -12.03 8.97
N ARG A 124 7.09 -11.89 8.17
CA ARG A 124 8.44 -12.36 8.53
C ARG A 124 9.01 -11.59 9.72
N PHE A 125 8.82 -10.27 9.75
CA PHE A 125 9.23 -9.44 10.88
C PHE A 125 8.57 -9.88 12.18
N TYR A 126 7.25 -10.10 12.18
CA TYR A 126 6.53 -10.54 13.37
C TYR A 126 6.89 -11.97 13.80
N LYS A 127 7.12 -12.89 12.86
CA LYS A 127 7.55 -14.26 13.19
C LYS A 127 8.90 -14.27 13.91
N ASN A 128 9.83 -13.39 13.51
CA ASN A 128 11.12 -13.24 14.18
C ASN A 128 11.03 -12.63 15.60
N GLN A 129 9.94 -11.91 15.93
CA GLN A 129 9.74 -11.40 17.29
C GLN A 129 9.20 -12.44 18.28
N PHE A 130 8.60 -13.55 17.80
CA PHE A 130 8.07 -14.63 18.66
C PHE A 130 9.11 -15.74 18.95
N PHE A 131 10.28 -15.70 18.32
CA PHE A 131 11.32 -16.74 18.42
C PHE A 131 12.51 -16.37 19.34
N PHE A 132 12.37 -15.32 20.16
CA PHE A 132 13.36 -14.88 21.15
C PHE A 132 12.77 -14.89 22.56
#